data_AF-A0A4Q3EHM4-F1
#
_entry.id   AF-A0A4Q3EHM4-F1
#
_cell.length_a   1.000
_cell.length_b   1.000
_cell.length_c   1.000
_cell.angle_alpha   90.00
_cell.angle_beta   90.00
_cell.angle_gamma   90.00
#
_symmetry.space_group_name_H-M   'P 1'
#
loop_
_entity.id
_entity.type
_entity.pdbx_description
1 polymer ?
#
loop_
_entity_poly.entity_id
_entity_poly.type
_entity_poly.pdbx_seq_one_letter_code
_entity_poly.pdbx_strand_id
1 'polypeptide(L)' 'MKRQPVDSSALQSIGYDAEKQTLELEFRDNGGVWQYFELSPAIYKRFI' A
#
# COMPACT_ATOMS: atom_id res chain seq x y z
N MET A 1 -4.45 3.50 -10.24
CA MET A 1 -4.12 4.01 -8.88
C MET A 1 -2.98 5.02 -8.92
N LYS A 2 -2.90 5.88 -7.90
CA LYS A 2 -1.71 6.70 -7.59
C LYS A 2 -1.26 6.37 -6.17
N ARG A 3 0.02 6.03 -6.01
CA ARG A 3 0.64 5.82 -4.70
C ARG A 3 0.77 7.18 -4.00
N GLN A 4 0.38 7.24 -2.73
CA GLN A 4 0.50 8.43 -1.89
C GLN A 4 1.72 8.26 -0.98
N PRO A 5 2.62 9.25 -0.90
CA PRO A 5 3.72 9.23 0.04
C PRO A 5 3.17 9.24 1.46
N VAL A 6 3.75 8.45 2.35
CA VAL A 6 3.33 8.35 3.75
C VAL A 6 4.48 8.72 4.68
N ASP A 7 4.12 9.29 5.83
CA ASP A 7 5.07 9.51 6.91
C ASP A 7 5.18 8.21 7.72
N SER A 8 6.18 7.41 7.36
CA SER A 8 6.46 6.15 8.02
C SER A 8 7.95 5.87 8.00
N SER A 9 8.46 5.32 9.10
CA SER A 9 9.87 4.96 9.21
C SER A 9 10.24 3.82 8.25
N ALA A 10 9.30 2.93 7.93
CA ALA A 10 9.51 1.78 7.04
C ALA A 10 8.98 2.00 5.60
N LEU A 11 7.87 2.72 5.45
CA LEU A 11 7.18 2.89 4.17
C LEU A 11 7.48 4.27 3.55
N GLN A 12 7.73 4.27 2.25
CA GLN A 12 7.93 5.47 1.44
C GLN A 12 6.61 5.93 0.81
N SER A 13 5.83 5.00 0.26
CA SER A 13 4.55 5.26 -0.40
C SER A 13 3.60 4.09 -0.24
N ILE A 14 2.29 4.35 -0.24
CA ILE A 14 1.25 3.31 -0.25
C ILE A 14 0.25 3.57 -1.37
N GLY A 15 -0.32 2.54 -1.97
CA GLY A 15 -1.41 2.65 -2.92
C GLY A 15 -2.40 1.51 -2.75
N TYR A 16 -3.71 1.78 -2.82
CA TYR A 16 -4.73 0.74 -2.79
C TYR A 16 -5.64 0.75 -4.03
N ASP A 17 -5.78 -0.40 -4.68
CA ASP A 17 -6.71 -0.65 -5.79
C ASP A 17 -7.97 -1.26 -5.21
N ALA A 18 -9.09 -0.54 -5.28
CA ALA A 18 -10.36 -1.11 -4.89
C ALA A 18 -10.93 -2.04 -5.98
N GLU A 19 -10.61 -1.80 -7.26
CA GLU A 19 -11.10 -2.62 -8.39
C GLU A 19 -10.37 -3.95 -8.46
N LYS A 20 -9.06 -3.94 -8.20
CA LYS A 20 -8.21 -5.14 -8.16
C LYS A 20 -7.99 -5.70 -6.75
N GLN A 21 -8.56 -5.06 -5.72
CA GLN A 21 -8.35 -5.43 -4.31
C GLN A 21 -6.87 -5.63 -4.00
N THR A 22 -6.02 -4.71 -4.48
CA THR A 22 -4.56 -4.84 -4.40
C THR A 22 -3.98 -3.69 -3.60
N LEU A 23 -3.24 -4.00 -2.53
CA LEU A 23 -2.51 -3.02 -1.74
C LEU A 23 -1.03 -3.06 -2.11
N GLU A 24 -0.52 -1.93 -2.59
CA GLU A 24 0.89 -1.73 -2.90
C GLU A 24 1.57 -0.94 -1.77
N LEU A 25 2.67 -1.47 -1.27
CA LEU A 25 3.51 -0.86 -0.24
C LEU A 25 4.92 -0.71 -0.77
N GLU A 26 5.44 0.51 -0.78
CA GLU A 26 6.82 0.79 -1.16
C GLU A 26 7.64 1.00 0.11
N PHE A 27 8.67 0.18 0.30
CA PHE A 27 9.54 0.24 1.46
C PHE A 27 10.73 1.18 1.21
N ARG A 28 11.09 1.96 2.24
CA ARG A 28 12.19 2.93 2.19
C ARG A 28 13.56 2.26 2.23
N ASP A 29 13.67 1.14 2.94
CA ASP A 29 14.94 0.46 3.24
C ASP A 29 15.69 -0.01 1.98
N ASN A 30 14.96 -0.56 1.00
CA ASN A 30 15.55 -1.14 -0.21
C ASN A 30 14.81 -0.77 -1.51
N GLY A 31 13.82 0.15 -1.44
CA GLY A 31 12.95 0.47 -2.57
C GLY A 31 12.04 -0.68 -3.02
N GLY A 32 11.97 -1.76 -2.23
CA GLY A 32 11.15 -2.92 -2.55
C GLY A 32 9.67 -2.56 -2.53
N VAL A 33 8.94 -2.93 -3.58
CA VAL A 33 7.50 -2.76 -3.66
C VAL A 33 6.84 -4.11 -3.40
N TRP A 34 5.97 -4.16 -2.40
CA TRP A 34 5.18 -5.33 -2.05
C TRP A 34 3.75 -5.12 -2.49
N GLN A 35 3.15 -6.14 -3.08
CA GLN A 35 1.77 -6.12 -3.53
C GLN A 35 1.00 -7.22 -2.80
N TYR A 36 0.01 -6.82 -2.02
CA TYR A 36 -0.93 -7.71 -1.35
C TYR A 36 -2.17 -7.80 -2.21
N PHE A 37 -2.39 -8.97 -2.80
CA PHE A 37 -3.58 -9.28 -3.60
C PHE A 37 -4.74 -9.72 -2.70
N GLU A 38 -5.97 -9.64 -3.24
CA GLU A 38 -7.20 -10.07 -2.56
C GLU A 38 -7.48 -9.34 -1.23
N LEU A 39 -6.93 -8.13 -1.07
CA LEU A 39 -7.13 -7.31 0.11
C LEU A 39 -8.47 -6.56 0.02
N SER A 40 -9.40 -6.94 0.89
CA SER A 40 -10.71 -6.29 0.98
C SER A 40 -10.59 -4.80 1.34
N PRO A 41 -11.43 -3.92 0.76
CA PRO A 41 -11.36 -2.48 1.02
C PRO A 41 -11.66 -2.11 2.48
N ALA A 42 -12.40 -2.96 3.19
CA ALA A 42 -12.62 -2.84 4.63
C ALA A 42 -11.33 -3.02 5.45
N ILE A 43 -10.43 -3.92 5.03
CA ILE A 43 -9.12 -4.13 5.67
C ILE A 43 -8.24 -2.90 5.42
N TYR A 44 -8.17 -2.43 4.17
CA TYR A 44 -7.40 -1.24 3.83
C TYR A 44 -7.85 -0.01 4.63
N LYS A 45 -9.16 0.22 4.75
CA LYS A 45 -9.72 1.31 5.58
C LYS A 45 -9.37 1.23 7.05
N ARG A 46 -9.02 0.05 7.56
CA ARG A 46 -8.62 -0.15 8.96
C ARG A 46 -7.12 -0.04 9.16
N PHE A 47 -6.35 -0.13 8.06
CA PHE A 47 -4.90 -0.04 8.03
C PHE A 47 -4.41 1.42 7.95
N ILE A 48 -5.15 2.28 7.25
CA ILE A 48 -4.95 3.74 7.22
C ILE A 48 -5.63 4.42 8.40
#